data_AF-A0A919M314-F1
#
_entry.id   AF-A0A919M314-F1
#
_cell.length_a   1.000
_cell.length_b   1.000
_cell.length_c   1.000
_cell.angle_alpha   90.00
_cell.angle_beta   90.00
_cell.angle_gamma   90.00
#
_symmetry.space_group_name_H-M   'P 1'
#
loop_
_entity.id
_entity.type
_entity.pdbx_description
1 polymer ?
#
loop_
_entity_poly.entity_id
_entity_poly.type
_entity_poly.pdbx_seq_one_letter_code
_entity_poly.pdbx_strand_id
1 'polypeptide(L)'
;MTFVPLYIFGFSEITFNTYIIFMAIHAVLIHANTRINFGFLKYIIGTPQYHHWHHCKDPRYYGKNFATIFPFIDMIFGTYYLPGNTWPEGTGLHEANFPKGYLKQTIYPFTKSPFDSNLNMEERTKR
;
A
#
# COMPACT_ATOMS: atom_id res chain seq x y z
N MET A 1 -10.62 -8.06 -11.51
CA MET A 1 -11.08 -9.37 -10.98
C MET A 1 -12.21 -9.24 -9.94
N THR A 2 -12.23 -8.20 -9.10
CA THR A 2 -13.23 -8.02 -8.01
C THR A 2 -14.68 -7.79 -8.48
N PHE A 3 -14.92 -7.33 -9.71
CA PHE A 3 -16.27 -6.94 -10.17
C PHE A 3 -17.09 -8.08 -10.77
N VAL A 4 -16.43 -9.18 -11.19
CA VAL A 4 -17.09 -10.31 -11.84
C VAL A 4 -18.12 -10.98 -10.91
N PRO A 5 -17.81 -11.25 -9.61
CA PRO A 5 -18.82 -11.81 -8.70
C PRO A 5 -20.03 -10.91 -8.49
N LEU A 6 -19.85 -9.58 -8.36
CA LEU A 6 -20.96 -8.63 -8.19
C LEU A 6 -21.91 -8.65 -9.38
N TYR A 7 -21.37 -8.75 -10.59
CA TYR A 7 -22.16 -8.87 -11.81
C TYR A 7 -22.87 -10.23 -11.89
N ILE A 8 -22.17 -11.34 -11.62
CA ILE A 8 -22.74 -12.69 -11.67
C ILE A 8 -23.89 -12.88 -10.67
N PHE A 9 -23.76 -12.32 -9.46
CA PHE A 9 -24.80 -12.40 -8.43
C PHE A 9 -25.96 -11.41 -8.65
N GLY A 10 -25.96 -10.64 -9.74
CA GLY A 10 -27.10 -9.79 -10.12
C GLY A 10 -27.31 -8.59 -9.20
N PHE A 11 -26.24 -8.06 -8.59
CA PHE A 11 -26.35 -6.85 -7.78
C PHE A 11 -26.82 -5.68 -8.64
N SER A 12 -27.66 -4.81 -8.05
CA SER A 12 -28.19 -3.64 -8.75
C SER A 12 -27.08 -2.70 -9.23
N GLU A 13 -27.34 -1.99 -10.34
CA GLU A 13 -26.40 -0.98 -10.86
C GLU A 13 -26.05 0.08 -9.81
N ILE A 14 -27.04 0.50 -9.02
CA ILE A 14 -26.84 1.46 -7.92
C ILE A 14 -25.83 0.91 -6.90
N THR A 15 -25.98 -0.36 -6.49
CA THR A 15 -25.04 -1.01 -5.56
C THR A 15 -23.64 -1.07 -6.15
N PHE A 16 -23.54 -1.44 -7.42
CA PHE A 16 -22.27 -1.57 -8.13
C PHE A 16 -21.55 -0.22 -8.22
N ASN A 17 -22.25 0.83 -8.67
CA ASN A 17 -21.69 2.17 -8.83
C ASN A 17 -21.30 2.78 -7.47
N THR A 18 -22.12 2.57 -6.44
CA THR A 18 -21.81 3.03 -5.07
C THR A 18 -20.52 2.39 -4.57
N TYR A 19 -20.36 1.08 -4.76
CA TYR A 19 -19.15 0.37 -4.38
C TYR A 19 -17.91 0.89 -5.13
N ILE A 20 -18.00 1.12 -6.44
CA ILE A 20 -16.90 1.66 -7.23
C ILE A 20 -16.46 3.03 -6.71
N ILE A 21 -17.41 3.94 -6.49
CA ILE A 21 -17.11 5.30 -6.02
C ILE A 21 -16.45 5.24 -4.64
N PHE A 22 -17.01 4.44 -3.72
CA PHE A 22 -16.45 4.26 -2.39
C PHE A 22 -15.02 3.72 -2.45
N MET A 23 -14.79 2.67 -3.25
CA MET A 23 -13.47 2.05 -3.39
C MET A 23 -12.45 2.98 -4.06
N ALA A 24 -12.88 3.77 -5.05
CA ALA A 24 -12.01 4.76 -5.69
C ALA A 24 -11.53 5.82 -4.70
N ILE A 25 -12.45 6.35 -3.88
CA ILE A 25 -12.12 7.34 -2.84
C ILE A 25 -11.20 6.70 -1.79
N HIS A 26 -11.53 5.50 -1.30
CA HIS A 26 -10.75 4.82 -0.28
C HIS A 26 -9.32 4.49 -0.77
N ALA A 27 -9.19 4.02 -2.00
CA ALA A 27 -7.89 3.71 -2.61
C ALA A 27 -6.98 4.93 -2.70
N VAL A 28 -7.52 6.12 -3.00
CA VAL A 28 -6.75 7.37 -2.99
C VAL A 28 -6.46 7.81 -1.55
N LEU A 29 -7.45 7.74 -0.66
CA LEU A 29 -7.34 8.18 0.73
C LEU A 29 -6.19 7.48 1.46
N ILE A 30 -6.06 6.16 1.35
CA ILE A 30 -5.03 5.41 2.06
C ILE A 30 -3.59 5.71 1.60
N HIS A 31 -3.40 6.37 0.45
CA HIS A 31 -2.10 6.84 -0.03
C HIS A 31 -1.90 8.34 0.20
N ALA A 32 -2.93 9.06 0.66
CA ALA A 32 -2.84 10.49 0.87
C ALA A 32 -1.94 10.81 2.07
N ASN A 33 -1.13 11.86 1.95
CA ASN A 33 -0.25 12.33 3.03
C ASN A 33 -1.04 13.14 4.08
N THR A 34 -2.06 12.51 4.67
CA THR A 34 -2.97 13.11 5.65
C THR A 34 -2.79 12.45 7.00
N ARG A 35 -2.76 13.23 8.08
CA ARG A 35 -2.60 12.74 9.45
C ARG A 35 -3.93 12.71 10.22
N ILE A 36 -5.00 12.35 9.53
CA ILE A 36 -6.34 12.27 10.11
C ILE A 36 -6.34 11.21 11.21
N ASN A 37 -6.87 11.55 12.38
CA ASN A 37 -7.06 10.59 13.46
C ASN A 37 -8.36 9.82 13.25
N PHE A 38 -8.25 8.55 12.86
CA PHE A 38 -9.40 7.66 12.63
C PHE A 38 -9.96 7.06 13.93
N GLY A 39 -9.35 7.33 15.10
CA GLY A 39 -9.81 6.80 16.38
C GLY A 39 -9.95 5.28 16.36
N PHE A 40 -11.13 4.77 16.74
CA PHE A 40 -11.45 3.34 16.70
C PHE A 40 -11.56 2.78 15.26
N LEU A 41 -11.89 3.60 14.27
CA LEU A 41 -12.07 3.14 12.89
C LEU A 41 -10.78 2.57 12.29
N LYS A 42 -9.60 2.91 12.82
CA LYS A 42 -8.31 2.36 12.38
C LYS A 42 -8.17 0.84 12.53
N TYR A 43 -9.08 0.20 13.27
CA TYR A 43 -9.14 -1.26 13.44
C TYR A 43 -10.12 -1.93 12.47
N ILE A 44 -11.01 -1.15 11.85
CA ILE A 44 -12.06 -1.64 10.95
C ILE A 44 -11.73 -1.30 9.51
N ILE A 45 -11.33 -0.07 9.21
CA ILE A 45 -11.02 0.39 7.85
C ILE A 45 -9.54 0.74 7.70
N GLY A 46 -8.96 0.39 6.56
CA GLY A 46 -7.60 0.77 6.18
C GLY A 46 -7.45 2.29 6.21
N THR A 47 -6.40 2.78 6.88
CA THR A 47 -6.12 4.21 7.05
C THR A 47 -4.83 4.60 6.34
N PRO A 48 -4.58 5.90 6.11
CA PRO A 48 -3.34 6.35 5.48
C PRO A 48 -2.08 5.93 6.26
N GLN A 49 -2.11 6.04 7.59
CA GLN A 49 -0.98 5.61 8.43
C GLN A 49 -0.72 4.11 8.33
N TYR A 50 -1.78 3.30 8.39
CA TYR A 50 -1.72 1.85 8.27
C TYR A 50 -1.11 1.41 6.93
N HIS A 51 -1.58 2.00 5.84
CA HIS A 51 -1.12 1.67 4.50
C HIS A 51 0.28 2.22 4.18
N HIS A 52 0.68 3.34 4.79
CA HIS A 52 2.06 3.81 4.67
C HIS A 52 3.06 2.83 5.31
N TRP A 53 2.68 2.17 6.41
CA TRP A 53 3.52 1.12 7.01
C TRP A 53 3.66 -0.10 6.11
N HIS A 54 2.65 -0.45 5.31
CA HIS A 54 2.77 -1.46 4.26
C HIS A 54 3.84 -1.08 3.22
N HIS A 55 3.88 0.20 2.84
CA HIS A 55 4.85 0.77 1.88
C HIS A 55 6.17 1.22 2.50
N CYS A 56 6.42 0.92 3.79
CA CYS A 56 7.62 1.38 4.49
C CYS A 56 8.87 0.88 3.76
N LYS A 57 9.83 1.78 3.52
CA LYS A 57 11.10 1.40 2.86
C LYS A 57 12.04 0.61 3.76
N ASP A 58 11.86 0.65 5.08
CA ASP A 58 12.74 0.01 6.05
C ASP A 58 12.50 -1.51 6.10
N PRO A 59 13.53 -2.33 5.78
CA PRO A 59 13.43 -3.78 5.78
C PRO A 59 12.88 -4.42 7.06
N ARG A 60 13.09 -3.77 8.22
CA ARG A 60 12.63 -4.28 9.53
C ARG A 60 11.12 -4.41 9.63
N TYR A 61 10.38 -3.63 8.84
CA TYR A 61 8.92 -3.58 8.86
C TYR A 61 8.28 -4.18 7.61
N TYR A 62 9.05 -4.92 6.81
CA TYR A 62 8.51 -5.62 5.66
C TYR A 62 7.54 -6.73 6.09
N GLY A 63 6.55 -7.00 5.24
CA GLY A 63 5.55 -8.06 5.50
C GLY A 63 4.52 -7.70 6.57
N LYS A 64 4.15 -6.42 6.63
CA LYS A 64 3.09 -5.90 7.49
C LYS A 64 1.92 -5.39 6.67
N ASN A 65 0.74 -5.41 7.26
CA ASN A 65 -0.47 -4.74 6.77
C ASN A 65 -0.87 -5.12 5.33
N PHE A 66 -1.15 -6.39 5.07
CA PHE A 66 -1.51 -6.93 3.75
C PHE A 66 -2.94 -6.59 3.32
N ALA A 67 -3.90 -6.49 4.25
CA ALA A 67 -5.29 -6.20 3.94
C ALA A 67 -5.48 -4.72 3.66
N THR A 68 -5.92 -4.37 2.44
CA THR A 68 -6.15 -2.98 2.03
C THR A 68 -7.32 -2.32 2.77
N ILE A 69 -8.43 -3.05 2.94
CA ILE A 69 -9.68 -2.49 3.47
C ILE A 69 -9.86 -2.78 4.95
N PHE A 70 -9.58 -4.01 5.39
CA PHE A 70 -9.99 -4.50 6.71
C PHE A 70 -8.77 -4.92 7.56
N PRO A 71 -8.19 -4.01 8.37
CA PRO A 71 -7.00 -4.30 9.16
C PRO A 71 -7.15 -5.44 10.16
N PHE A 72 -8.37 -5.76 10.59
CA PHE A 72 -8.61 -6.89 11.50
C PHE A 72 -8.18 -8.23 10.88
N ILE A 73 -8.12 -8.36 9.55
CA ILE A 73 -7.59 -9.54 8.87
C ILE A 73 -6.11 -9.70 9.24
N ASP A 74 -5.32 -8.63 9.15
CA ASP A 74 -3.92 -8.64 9.58
C ASP A 74 -3.74 -8.87 11.08
N MET A 75 -4.73 -8.50 11.91
CA MET A 75 -4.68 -8.83 13.34
C MET A 75 -4.88 -10.34 13.55
N ILE A 76 -5.80 -10.96 12.82
CA ILE A 76 -6.05 -12.41 12.87
C ILE A 76 -4.81 -13.19 12.42
N PHE A 77 -4.11 -12.72 11.38
CA PHE A 77 -2.95 -13.40 10.81
C PHE A 77 -1.59 -12.91 11.35
N GLY A 78 -1.58 -12.01 12.33
CA GLY A 78 -0.34 -11.56 13.01
C GLY A 78 0.55 -10.61 12.20
N THR A 79 0.01 -9.98 11.17
CA THR A 79 0.73 -9.07 10.26
C THR A 79 0.39 -7.60 10.49
N TYR A 80 -0.50 -7.30 11.44
CA TYR A 80 -0.91 -5.94 11.80
C TYR A 80 0.23 -5.15 12.45
N TYR A 81 0.43 -3.91 12.00
CA TYR A 81 1.42 -2.99 12.53
C TYR A 81 0.93 -1.54 12.45
N LEU A 82 0.76 -0.91 13.62
CA LEU A 82 0.38 0.52 13.72
C LEU A 82 0.91 1.12 15.03
N PRO A 83 2.19 1.54 15.09
CA PRO A 83 2.84 2.01 16.31
C PRO A 83 2.38 3.43 16.69
N GLY A 84 1.27 3.52 17.43
CA GLY A 84 0.79 4.78 18.01
C GLY A 84 0.67 5.89 16.97
N ASN A 85 1.33 7.02 17.22
CA ASN A 85 1.34 8.20 16.35
C ASN A 85 2.53 8.25 15.38
N THR A 86 3.32 7.17 15.30
CA THR A 86 4.54 7.13 14.48
C THR A 86 4.21 6.81 13.02
N TRP A 87 4.86 7.53 12.12
CA TRP A 87 4.81 7.32 10.68
C TRP A 87 6.12 6.70 10.20
N PRO A 88 6.11 5.92 9.11
CA PRO A 88 7.36 5.47 8.51
C PRO A 88 8.18 6.67 8.03
N GLU A 89 9.50 6.60 8.21
CA GLU A 89 10.44 7.67 7.78
C GLU A 89 10.45 7.87 6.26
N GLY A 90 10.03 6.85 5.49
CA GLY A 90 9.84 6.95 4.06
C GLY A 90 9.20 5.70 3.47
N THR A 91 8.77 5.82 2.23
CA THR A 91 8.20 4.75 1.43
C THR A 91 9.08 4.43 0.23
N GLY A 92 8.90 3.25 -0.34
CA GLY A 92 9.59 2.81 -1.55
C GLY A 92 10.41 1.54 -1.36
N LEU A 93 11.26 1.24 -2.33
CA LEU A 93 12.09 0.05 -2.35
C LEU A 93 13.49 0.41 -1.82
N HIS A 94 13.93 -0.24 -0.75
CA HIS A 94 15.26 -0.03 -0.19
C HIS A 94 16.38 -0.35 -1.20
N GLU A 95 16.17 -1.40 -1.98
CA GLU A 95 17.18 -2.03 -2.84
C GLU A 95 17.23 -1.43 -4.25
N ALA A 96 16.41 -0.41 -4.55
CA ALA A 96 16.29 0.13 -5.91
C ALA A 96 16.46 1.65 -5.94
N ASN A 97 17.26 2.12 -6.91
CA ASN A 97 17.41 3.54 -7.21
C ASN A 97 16.73 3.87 -8.54
N PHE A 98 15.86 4.88 -8.52
CA PHE A 98 15.14 5.35 -9.69
C PHE A 98 15.60 6.74 -10.11
N PRO A 99 15.62 7.05 -11.42
CA PRO A 99 15.90 8.40 -11.87
C PRO A 99 14.83 9.37 -11.35
N LYS A 100 15.22 10.61 -11.09
CA LYS A 100 14.29 11.67 -10.70
C LYS A 100 13.62 12.28 -11.93
N GLY A 101 12.34 12.63 -11.79
CA GLY A 101 11.56 13.33 -12.81
C GLY A 101 10.66 12.40 -13.62
N TYR A 102 9.45 12.89 -13.90
CA TYR A 102 8.36 12.12 -14.52
C TYR A 102 8.79 11.40 -15.80
N LEU A 103 9.30 12.13 -16.78
CA LEU A 103 9.69 11.55 -18.08
C LEU A 103 10.76 10.46 -17.94
N LYS A 104 11.76 10.67 -17.08
CA LYS A 104 12.81 9.68 -16.85
C LYS A 104 12.23 8.43 -16.19
N GLN A 105 11.33 8.58 -15.22
CA GLN A 105 10.66 7.44 -14.57
C GLN A 105 9.71 6.69 -15.51
N THR A 106 9.02 7.38 -16.42
CA THR A 106 8.14 6.75 -17.42
C THR A 106 8.92 5.89 -18.42
N ILE A 107 10.11 6.33 -18.83
CA ILE A 107 10.94 5.62 -19.81
C ILE A 107 11.76 4.51 -19.13
N TYR A 108 12.11 4.68 -17.85
CA TYR A 108 13.04 3.81 -17.12
C TYR A 108 12.79 2.29 -17.26
N PRO A 109 11.54 1.78 -17.13
CA PRO A 109 11.26 0.35 -17.22
C PRO A 109 11.68 -0.31 -18.54
N PHE A 110 11.87 0.47 -19.61
CA PHE A 110 12.28 0.00 -20.93
C PHE A 110 13.78 0.14 -21.21
N THR A 111 14.58 0.57 -20.22
CA THR A 111 16.00 0.89 -20.42
C THR A 111 16.96 -0.06 -19.71
N LYS A 112 16.79 -0.26 -18.40
CA LYS A 112 17.63 -1.12 -17.57
C LYS A 112 16.83 -1.63 -16.38
N SER A 113 17.20 -2.79 -15.85
CA SER A 113 16.61 -3.27 -14.62
C SER A 113 17.02 -2.35 -13.45
N PRO A 114 16.08 -1.98 -12.56
CA PRO A 114 16.41 -1.31 -11.30
C PRO A 114 17.30 -2.17 -10.38
N PHE A 115 17.44 -3.46 -10.68
CA PHE A 115 18.19 -4.43 -9.88
C PHE A 115 19.53 -4.86 -10.51
N ASP A 116 19.86 -4.39 -11.73
CA ASP A 116 21.08 -4.79 -12.46
C ASP A 116 22.31 -3.94 -12.11
N SER A 117 22.17 -2.91 -11.28
CA SER A 117 23.35 -2.20 -10.76
C SER A 117 24.12 -3.10 -9.80
N ASN A 118 25.46 -3.18 -9.97
CA ASN A 118 26.42 -3.58 -8.95
C ASN A 118 26.32 -2.63 -7.74
N LEU A 119 25.20 -2.69 -7.03
CA LEU A 119 25.07 -2.04 -5.75
C LEU A 119 25.97 -2.83 -4.82
N ASN A 120 26.98 -2.19 -4.24
CA ASN A 120 27.64 -2.66 -3.03
C ASN A 120 26.59 -2.64 -1.90
N MET A 121 25.60 -3.52 -2.01
CA MET A 121 24.58 -3.73 -1.00
C MET A 121 25.20 -4.66 0.03
N GLU A 122 25.78 -4.07 1.07
CA GLU A 122 26.15 -4.81 2.27
C GLU A 122 24.93 -5.51 2.89
N GLU A 123 23.70 -5.09 2.56
CA GLU A 123 22.47 -5.72 3.03
C GLU A 123 21.44 -5.85 1.89
N ARG A 124 21.49 -6.96 1.14
CA ARG A 124 20.25 -7.50 0.55
C ARG A 124 19.35 -7.93 1.70
N THR A 125 18.09 -7.53 1.63
CA THR A 125 17.10 -8.05 2.56
C THR A 125 17.07 -9.57 2.41
N LYS A 126 17.13 -10.31 3.53
CA LYS A 126 17.15 -11.79 3.55
C LYS A 126 15.81 -12.42 3.15
N ARG A 127 15.03 -11.74 2.30
CA ARG A 127 13.73 -12.21 1.83
C ARG A 127 13.86 -13.49 1.01
#